data_AF-A0A3B0V652-F1
#
_entry.id   AF-A0A3B0V652-F1
#
_cell.length_a   1.000
_cell.length_b   1.000
_cell.length_c   1.000
_cell.angle_alpha   90.00
_cell.angle_beta   90.00
_cell.angle_gamma   90.00
#
_symmetry.space_group_name_H-M   'P 1'
#
loop_
_entity.id
_entity.type
_entity.pdbx_description
1 polymer ?
#
loop_
_entity_poly.entity_id
_entity_poly.type
_entity_poly.pdbx_seq_one_letter_code
_entity_poly.pdbx_strand_id
1 'polypeptide(L)'
;MNRSFLPSTFKVTTWEALNPFFDQLLEREITSKEELIQWFKDSSELGAIVSEDMAWRYIKMTCDTENESIRDYFNDFVQNIQPKIAPVSDALNKKIVECTFLAEVQNDAGYDIMIREIQKEIDLFREENIPLFTEMQTESQKFGQMN
;
A
#
# COMPACT_ATOMS: atom_id res chain seq x y z
N MET A 1 9.95 14.44 5.30
CA MET A 1 10.19 13.49 4.20
C MET A 1 10.29 14.30 2.92
N ASN A 2 11.37 14.19 2.15
CA ASN A 2 11.45 14.88 0.86
C ASN A 2 10.75 14.01 -0.17
N ARG A 3 9.69 14.52 -0.79
CA ARG A 3 8.89 13.78 -1.78
C ARG A 3 9.53 13.92 -3.15
N SER A 4 9.74 12.80 -3.84
CA SER A 4 10.38 12.74 -5.16
C SER A 4 9.50 12.12 -6.21
N PHE A 5 8.66 11.16 -5.80
CA PHE A 5 7.77 10.43 -6.70
C PHE A 5 6.35 11.04 -6.69
N LEU A 6 5.80 11.35 -5.52
CA LEU A 6 4.49 11.96 -5.41
C LEU A 6 4.58 13.48 -5.24
N PRO A 7 3.59 14.26 -5.73
CA PRO A 7 3.53 15.69 -5.46
C PRO A 7 3.59 16.00 -3.96
N SER A 8 4.26 17.10 -3.60
CA SER A 8 4.47 17.46 -2.18
C SER A 8 3.20 17.69 -1.38
N THR A 9 2.11 18.01 -2.08
CA THR A 9 0.77 18.28 -1.55
C THR A 9 -0.23 17.15 -1.79
N PHE A 10 0.21 16.03 -2.38
CA PHE A 10 -0.66 14.89 -2.65
C PHE A 10 -1.29 14.35 -1.36
N LYS A 11 -2.58 14.00 -1.46
CA LYS A 11 -3.40 13.38 -0.42
C LYS A 11 -4.15 12.21 -1.03
N VAL A 12 -4.26 11.13 -0.28
CA VAL A 12 -5.07 9.97 -0.66
C VAL A 12 -6.53 10.33 -0.46
N THR A 13 -7.26 10.58 -1.55
CA THR A 13 -8.68 10.94 -1.52
C THR A 13 -9.54 9.81 -2.05
N THR A 14 -9.26 9.35 -3.27
CA THR A 14 -9.97 8.24 -3.93
C THR A 14 -8.97 7.30 -4.56
N TRP A 15 -9.44 6.10 -4.91
CA TRP A 15 -8.63 5.15 -5.68
C TRP A 15 -8.18 5.74 -7.01
N GLU A 16 -9.04 6.46 -7.73
CA GLU A 16 -8.78 6.98 -9.07
C GLU A 16 -7.66 8.03 -9.06
N ALA A 17 -7.50 8.77 -7.95
CA ALA A 17 -6.39 9.70 -7.77
C ALA A 17 -5.07 8.98 -7.41
N LEU A 18 -5.15 7.79 -6.82
CA LEU A 18 -4.02 7.01 -6.32
C LEU A 18 -3.49 6.00 -7.37
N ASN A 19 -4.39 5.36 -8.11
CA ASN A 19 -4.13 4.32 -9.10
C ASN A 19 -3.06 4.70 -10.13
N PRO A 20 -3.01 5.94 -10.68
CA PRO A 20 -2.00 6.31 -11.67
C PRO A 20 -0.56 6.13 -11.17
N PHE A 21 -0.30 6.29 -9.87
CA PHE A 21 1.05 6.10 -9.30
C PHE A 21 1.41 4.62 -9.21
N PHE A 22 0.44 3.75 -8.94
CA PHE A 22 0.62 2.31 -8.98
C PHE A 22 0.83 1.81 -10.41
N ASP A 23 0.01 2.26 -11.36
CA ASP A 23 0.13 1.94 -12.79
C ASP A 23 1.51 2.36 -13.31
N GLN A 24 1.97 3.57 -12.95
CA GLN A 24 3.29 4.06 -13.32
C GLN A 24 4.42 3.13 -12.82
N LEU A 25 4.30 2.55 -11.62
CA LEU A 25 5.30 1.61 -11.09
C LEU A 25 5.20 0.23 -11.76
N LEU A 26 3.99 -0.23 -12.11
CA LEU A 26 3.77 -1.48 -12.82
C LEU A 26 4.33 -1.42 -14.24
N GLU A 27 4.05 -0.35 -14.97
CA GLU A 27 4.42 -0.17 -16.37
C GLU A 27 5.88 0.24 -16.55
N ARG A 28 6.52 0.79 -15.51
CA ARG A 28 7.92 1.22 -15.60
C ARG A 28 8.83 0.02 -15.90
N GLU A 29 9.54 0.10 -17.01
CA GLU A 29 10.61 -0.84 -17.34
C GLU A 29 11.81 -0.61 -16.41
N ILE A 30 12.45 -1.71 -16.01
CA ILE A 30 13.64 -1.69 -15.17
C ILE A 30 14.75 -2.32 -16.01
N THR A 31 15.72 -1.52 -16.43
CA THR A 31 16.77 -1.90 -17.37
C THR A 31 18.17 -1.89 -16.75
N SER A 32 18.28 -1.53 -15.47
CA SER A 32 19.52 -1.49 -14.72
C SER A 32 19.32 -1.66 -13.21
N LYS A 33 20.40 -1.97 -12.49
CA LYS A 33 20.45 -1.98 -11.03
C LYS A 33 20.05 -0.62 -10.44
N GLU A 34 20.52 0.48 -11.02
CA GLU A 34 20.24 1.83 -10.56
C GLU A 34 18.75 2.18 -10.69
N GLU A 35 18.13 1.79 -11.81
CA GLU A 35 16.68 1.95 -12.01
C GLU A 35 15.87 1.11 -11.02
N LEU A 36 16.32 -0.12 -10.71
CA LEU A 36 15.67 -0.96 -9.69
C LEU A 36 15.72 -0.29 -8.31
N ILE A 37 16.86 0.26 -7.93
CA ILE A 37 17.02 0.99 -6.67
C ILE A 37 16.10 2.22 -6.64
N GLN A 38 15.99 2.95 -7.75
CA GLN A 38 15.08 4.09 -7.82
C GLN A 38 13.61 3.65 -7.72
N TRP A 39 13.25 2.55 -8.39
CA TRP A 39 11.93 1.96 -8.29
C TRP A 39 11.59 1.59 -6.84
N PHE A 40 12.53 1.02 -6.08
CA PHE A 40 12.31 0.71 -4.66
C PHE A 40 12.01 1.96 -3.82
N LYS A 41 12.72 3.06 -4.08
CA LYS A 41 12.49 4.33 -3.39
C LYS A 41 11.10 4.88 -3.69
N ASP A 42 10.70 4.88 -4.96
CA ASP A 42 9.40 5.39 -5.40
C ASP A 42 8.25 4.53 -4.84
N SER A 43 8.40 3.20 -4.88
CA SER A 43 7.44 2.26 -4.28
C SER A 43 7.35 2.43 -2.76
N SER A 44 8.48 2.63 -2.08
CA SER A 44 8.50 2.90 -0.64
C SER A 44 7.85 4.25 -0.30
N GLU A 45 8.06 5.28 -1.11
CA GLU A 45 7.41 6.59 -0.96
C GLU A 45 5.89 6.45 -1.10
N LEU A 46 5.41 5.75 -2.12
CA LEU A 46 3.98 5.49 -2.33
C LEU A 46 3.36 4.72 -1.15
N GLY A 47 4.00 3.63 -0.74
CA GLY A 47 3.56 2.82 0.40
C GLY A 47 3.51 3.62 1.71
N ALA A 48 4.52 4.48 1.95
CA ALA A 48 4.55 5.34 3.12
C ALA A 48 3.39 6.33 3.16
N ILE A 49 3.04 6.95 2.03
CA ILE A 49 1.91 7.89 1.94
C ILE A 49 0.58 7.19 2.19
N VAL A 50 0.38 6.01 1.62
CA VAL A 50 -0.84 5.20 1.85
C VAL A 50 -0.95 4.80 3.32
N SER A 51 0.14 4.32 3.91
CA SER A 51 0.18 3.91 5.33
C SER A 51 -0.05 5.09 6.27
N GLU A 52 0.56 6.24 6.01
CA GLU A 52 0.37 7.45 6.80
C GLU A 52 -1.08 7.95 6.75
N ASP A 53 -1.71 7.98 5.57
CA ASP A 53 -3.11 8.39 5.45
C ASP A 53 -4.04 7.44 6.21
N MET A 54 -3.86 6.13 6.08
CA MET A 54 -4.63 5.14 6.82
C MET A 54 -4.43 5.27 8.34
N ALA A 55 -3.20 5.48 8.80
CA ALA A 55 -2.91 5.70 10.21
C ALA A 55 -3.65 6.93 10.76
N TRP A 56 -3.68 8.04 10.01
CA TRP A 56 -4.43 9.23 10.41
C TRP A 56 -5.94 9.02 10.41
N ARG A 57 -6.49 8.28 9.44
CA ARG A 57 -7.91 7.89 9.43
C ARG A 57 -8.27 7.12 10.69
N TYR A 58 -7.47 6.10 10.99
CA TYR A 58 -7.66 5.25 12.15
C TYR A 58 -7.57 6.04 13.46
N ILE A 59 -6.51 6.84 13.65
CA ILE A 59 -6.33 7.68 14.85
C ILE A 59 -7.55 8.57 15.08
N LYS A 60 -7.98 9.32 14.05
CA LYS A 60 -9.12 10.22 14.15
C LYS A 60 -10.40 9.47 14.52
N MET A 61 -10.66 8.34 13.85
CA MET A 61 -11.84 7.51 14.12
C MET A 61 -11.82 6.93 15.54
N THR A 62 -10.66 6.55 16.08
CA THR A 62 -10.55 6.09 17.48
C THR A 62 -10.67 7.20 18.51
N CYS A 63 -10.37 8.46 18.15
CA CYS A 63 -10.45 9.60 19.08
C CYS A 63 -11.86 10.20 19.16
N ASP A 64 -12.63 10.15 18.08
CA ASP A 64 -13.98 10.74 17.99
C ASP A 64 -14.94 9.74 17.32
N THR A 65 -15.34 8.73 18.09
CA THR A 65 -16.10 7.57 17.61
C THR A 65 -17.58 7.88 17.35
N GLU A 66 -18.09 9.03 17.78
CA GLU A 66 -19.47 9.47 17.53
C GLU A 66 -19.61 10.27 16.23
N ASN A 67 -18.50 10.76 15.68
CA ASN A 67 -18.49 11.58 14.48
C ASN A 67 -18.65 10.75 13.20
N GLU A 68 -19.84 10.80 12.60
CA GLU A 68 -20.18 10.11 11.36
C GLU A 68 -19.22 10.45 10.22
N SER A 69 -18.84 11.72 10.04
CA SER A 69 -17.96 12.11 8.92
C SER A 69 -16.55 11.49 9.01
N ILE A 70 -16.02 11.33 10.22
CA ILE A 70 -14.71 10.71 10.45
C ILE A 70 -14.81 9.19 10.22
N ARG A 71 -15.91 8.57 10.67
CA ARG A 71 -16.18 7.15 10.43
C ARG A 71 -16.34 6.85 8.94
N ASP A 72 -17.11 7.66 8.22
CA ASP A 72 -17.30 7.50 6.78
C ASP A 72 -15.99 7.66 6.02
N TYR A 73 -15.14 8.61 6.42
CA TYR A 73 -13.82 8.78 5.85
C TYR A 73 -12.92 7.55 6.08
N PHE A 74 -12.96 6.91 7.25
CA PHE A 74 -12.26 5.64 7.48
C PHE A 74 -12.85 4.49 6.66
N ASN A 75 -14.18 4.35 6.67
CA ASN A 75 -14.90 3.27 5.99
C ASN A 75 -14.69 3.31 4.48
N ASP A 76 -14.68 4.50 3.87
CA ASP A 76 -14.40 4.68 2.46
C ASP A 76 -13.02 4.10 2.07
N PHE A 77 -12.00 4.32 2.92
CA PHE A 77 -10.68 3.74 2.66
C PHE A 77 -10.73 2.21 2.69
N VAL A 78 -11.33 1.63 3.73
CA VAL A 78 -11.41 0.18 3.94
C VAL A 78 -12.24 -0.52 2.87
N GLN A 79 -13.30 0.12 2.36
CA GLN A 79 -14.23 -0.48 1.42
C GLN A 79 -13.87 -0.20 -0.04
N ASN A 80 -13.35 0.99 -0.35
CA ASN A 80 -13.21 1.45 -1.73
C ASN A 80 -11.76 1.61 -2.19
N ILE A 81 -10.79 1.71 -1.27
CA ILE A 81 -9.38 1.97 -1.59
C ILE A 81 -8.51 0.75 -1.29
N GLN A 82 -8.46 0.29 -0.03
CA GLN A 82 -7.63 -0.82 0.42
C GLN A 82 -7.84 -2.12 -0.40
N PRO A 83 -9.07 -2.52 -0.75
CA PRO A 83 -9.30 -3.74 -1.53
C PRO A 83 -8.72 -3.68 -2.94
N LYS A 84 -8.60 -2.47 -3.51
CA LYS A 84 -8.04 -2.24 -4.83
C LYS A 84 -6.51 -2.14 -4.79
N ILE A 85 -5.94 -1.64 -3.69
CA ILE A 85 -4.49 -1.63 -3.47
C ILE A 85 -3.95 -3.06 -3.40
N ALA A 86 -4.60 -3.95 -2.64
CA ALA A 86 -4.11 -5.29 -2.38
C ALA A 86 -3.65 -6.09 -3.63
N PRO A 87 -4.44 -6.24 -4.71
CA PRO A 87 -4.01 -6.97 -5.90
C PRO A 87 -2.88 -6.25 -6.65
N VAL A 88 -2.88 -4.92 -6.64
CA VAL A 88 -1.86 -4.13 -7.35
C VAL A 88 -0.52 -4.15 -6.62
N SER A 89 -0.54 -4.16 -5.28
CA SER A 89 0.64 -4.39 -4.45
C SER A 89 1.22 -5.79 -4.67
N ASP A 90 0.40 -6.83 -4.75
CA ASP A 90 0.87 -8.18 -5.08
C ASP A 90 1.49 -8.25 -6.49
N ALA A 91 0.90 -7.57 -7.47
CA ALA A 91 1.46 -7.46 -8.82
C ALA A 91 2.82 -6.75 -8.84
N LEU A 92 2.98 -5.65 -8.07
CA LEU A 92 4.27 -4.97 -7.91
C LEU A 92 5.32 -5.88 -7.25
N ASN A 93 4.93 -6.62 -6.21
CA ASN A 93 5.80 -7.58 -5.52
C ASN A 93 6.30 -8.67 -6.49
N LYS A 94 5.40 -9.26 -7.28
CA LYS A 94 5.73 -10.26 -8.31
C LYS A 94 6.67 -9.70 -9.37
N LYS A 95 6.40 -8.50 -9.89
CA LYS A 95 7.25 -7.79 -10.85
C LYS A 95 8.70 -7.69 -10.36
N ILE A 96 8.90 -7.42 -9.07
CA ILE A 96 10.24 -7.30 -8.50
C ILE A 96 10.93 -8.64 -8.35
N VAL A 97 10.22 -9.66 -7.86
CA VAL A 97 10.80 -11.02 -7.72
C VAL A 97 11.22 -11.59 -9.07
N GLU A 98 10.52 -11.22 -10.15
CA GLU A 98 10.85 -11.61 -11.53
C GLU A 98 11.94 -10.72 -12.20
N CYS A 99 12.34 -9.62 -11.56
CA CYS A 99 13.32 -8.68 -12.11
C CYS A 99 14.73 -9.30 -12.12
N THR A 100 15.36 -9.35 -13.29
CA THR A 100 16.71 -9.94 -13.46
C THR A 100 17.78 -9.23 -12.65
N PHE A 101 17.65 -7.91 -12.45
CA PHE A 101 18.60 -7.10 -11.67
C PHE A 101 18.49 -7.32 -10.15
N LEU A 102 17.45 -8.03 -9.68
CA LEU A 102 17.27 -8.31 -8.26
C LEU A 102 18.45 -9.07 -7.66
N ALA A 103 19.04 -9.99 -8.42
CA ALA A 103 20.20 -10.77 -8.01
C ALA A 103 21.47 -9.91 -7.79
N GLU A 104 21.54 -8.73 -8.41
CA GLU A 104 22.64 -7.77 -8.26
C GLU A 104 22.45 -6.84 -7.04
N VAL A 105 21.19 -6.67 -6.61
CA VAL A 105 20.82 -5.84 -5.45
C VAL A 105 20.76 -6.66 -4.16
N GLN A 106 20.41 -7.94 -4.21
CA GLN A 106 20.25 -8.79 -3.01
C GLN A 106 21.49 -8.88 -2.11
N ASN A 107 22.69 -8.64 -2.66
CA ASN A 107 23.95 -8.71 -1.94
C ASN A 107 24.31 -7.38 -1.24
N ASP A 108 23.59 -6.31 -1.54
CA ASP A 108 23.75 -5.02 -0.87
C ASP A 108 23.05 -5.08 0.50
N ALA A 109 23.68 -4.48 1.52
CA ALA A 109 23.20 -4.58 2.90
C ALA A 109 21.75 -4.08 3.06
N GLY A 110 20.89 -4.94 3.64
CA GLY A 110 19.49 -4.63 3.96
C GLY A 110 18.49 -5.04 2.89
N TYR A 111 18.91 -5.22 1.64
CA TYR A 111 18.01 -5.66 0.56
C TYR A 111 17.63 -7.14 0.68
N ASP A 112 18.50 -7.97 1.25
CA ASP A 112 18.23 -9.40 1.49
C ASP A 112 17.01 -9.62 2.40
N ILE A 113 16.83 -8.78 3.42
CA ILE A 113 15.68 -8.84 4.33
C ILE A 113 14.41 -8.40 3.60
N MET A 114 14.45 -7.25 2.93
CA MET A 114 13.32 -6.71 2.17
C MET A 114 12.82 -7.70 1.11
N ILE A 115 13.73 -8.34 0.36
CA ILE A 115 13.37 -9.33 -0.66
C ILE A 115 12.65 -10.54 -0.04
N ARG A 116 13.12 -11.01 1.12
CA ARG A 116 12.45 -12.10 1.85
C ARG A 116 11.06 -11.71 2.35
N GLU A 117 10.87 -10.45 2.74
CA GLU A 117 9.55 -9.93 3.13
C GLU A 117 8.61 -9.89 1.93
N ILE A 118 9.05 -9.37 0.79
CA ILE A 118 8.28 -9.35 -0.47
C ILE A 118 7.86 -10.76 -0.88
N GLN A 119 8.77 -11.74 -0.83
CA GLN A 119 8.46 -13.14 -1.17
C GLN A 119 7.39 -13.72 -0.25
N LYS A 120 7.48 -13.45 1.06
CA LYS A 120 6.46 -13.89 2.02
C LYS A 120 5.11 -13.24 1.77
N GLU A 121 5.09 -11.96 1.41
CA GLU A 121 3.84 -11.26 1.08
C GLU A 121 3.14 -11.91 -0.12
N ILE A 122 3.89 -12.26 -1.17
CA ILE A 122 3.36 -13.00 -2.33
C ILE A 122 2.82 -14.37 -1.89
N ASP A 123 3.58 -15.12 -1.09
CA ASP A 123 3.18 -16.45 -0.62
C ASP A 123 1.92 -16.44 0.25
N LEU A 124 1.72 -15.35 1.01
CA LEU A 124 0.54 -15.14 1.87
C LEU A 124 -0.64 -14.54 1.13
N PHE A 125 -0.42 -13.85 0.01
CA PHE A 125 -1.48 -13.17 -0.72
C PHE A 125 -2.50 -14.16 -1.28
N ARG A 126 -3.77 -13.94 -0.96
CA ARG A 126 -4.89 -14.68 -1.52
C ARG A 126 -5.98 -13.67 -1.85
N GLU A 127 -6.38 -13.64 -3.12
CA GLU A 127 -7.39 -12.68 -3.60
C GLU A 127 -8.74 -12.87 -2.88
N GLU A 128 -9.09 -14.12 -2.59
CA GLU A 128 -10.27 -14.50 -1.78
C GLU A 128 -10.27 -13.89 -0.36
N ASN A 129 -9.11 -13.51 0.20
CA ASN A 129 -9.04 -12.87 1.51
C ASN A 129 -9.40 -11.38 1.47
N ILE A 130 -9.36 -10.74 0.30
CA ILE A 130 -9.66 -9.31 0.16
C ILE A 130 -11.07 -8.95 0.69
N PRO A 131 -12.16 -9.57 0.19
CA PRO A 131 -13.50 -9.28 0.71
C PRO A 131 -13.65 -9.65 2.19
N LEU A 132 -12.99 -10.72 2.64
CA LEU A 132 -13.04 -11.15 4.04
C LEU A 132 -12.41 -10.10 4.97
N PHE A 133 -11.29 -9.50 4.58
CA PHE A 133 -10.67 -8.43 5.37
C PHE A 133 -11.54 -7.17 5.44
N THR A 134 -12.20 -6.80 4.34
CA THR A 134 -13.15 -5.67 4.33
C THR A 134 -14.34 -5.93 5.25
N GLU A 135 -14.90 -7.15 5.23
CA GLU A 135 -15.99 -7.55 6.12
C GLU A 135 -15.53 -7.53 7.59
N MET A 136 -14.38 -8.12 7.91
CA MET A 136 -13.83 -8.12 9.27
C MET A 136 -13.64 -6.72 9.84
N GLN A 137 -13.13 -5.78 9.05
CA GLN A 137 -12.98 -4.38 9.45
C GLN A 137 -14.35 -3.73 9.69
N THR A 138 -15.30 -3.96 8.79
CA THR A 138 -16.67 -3.44 8.91
C THR A 138 -17.38 -3.96 10.17
N GLU A 139 -17.26 -5.25 10.47
CA GLU A 139 -17.85 -5.84 11.67
C GLU A 139 -17.16 -5.33 12.95
N SER A 140 -15.83 -5.19 12.93
CA SER A 140 -15.07 -4.64 14.06
C SER A 140 -15.53 -3.22 14.41
N GLN A 141 -15.89 -2.41 13.41
CA GLN A 141 -16.49 -1.09 13.63
C GLN A 141 -17.88 -1.17 14.27
N LYS A 142 -18.75 -2.08 13.83
CA LYS A 142 -20.09 -2.27 14.42
C LYS A 142 -19.99 -2.63 15.89
N PHE A 143 -19.10 -3.56 16.25
CA PHE A 143 -18.87 -3.92 17.65
C PHE A 143 -18.33 -2.74 18.48
N GLY A 144 -17.41 -1.94 17.93
CA GLY A 144 -16.89 -0.75 18.62
C GLY A 144 -17.94 0.32 18.93
N GLN A 145 -19.04 0.36 18.17
CA GLN A 145 -20.16 1.29 18.37
C GLN A 145 -21.19 0.80 19.41
N MET A 146 -21.15 -0.47 19.80
CA MET A 146 -22.05 -1.03 20.81
C MET A 146 -21.50 -0.73 22.23
N ASN A 147 -21.62 0.51 22.68
CA ASN A 147 -21.45 0.89 24.10
C ASN A 147 -22.58 1.83 24.53
#